data_AF-A0A6J4QA02-F1
#
_entry.id   AF-A0A6J4QA02-F1
#
_cell.length_a   1.000
_cell.length_b   1.000
_cell.length_c   1.000
_cell.angle_alpha   90.00
_cell.angle_beta   90.00
_cell.angle_gamma   90.00
#
_symmetry.space_group_name_H-M   'P 1'
#
loop_
_entity.id
_entity.type
_entity.pdbx_description
1 polymer ?
#
loop_
_entity_poly.entity_id
_entity_poly.type
_entity_poly.pdbx_seq_one_letter_code
_entity_poly.pdbx_strand_id
1 'polypeptide(L)' 'MEADNRPMLRVDNITKEEDLELVRDGLDELGADYEHVDSEPNEDTYPQTAYFYIPDNLADDVSALMDRLSEERGLDAEIL' A
#
# COMPACT_ATOMS: atom_id res chain seq x y z
N MET A 1 8.62 -7.92 23.03
CA MET A 1 8.14 -7.70 21.66
C MET A 1 7.34 -6.44 21.74
N GLU A 2 7.90 -5.32 21.30
CA GLU A 2 7.05 -4.20 20.90
C GLU A 2 6.16 -4.77 19.80
N ALA A 3 4.84 -4.61 19.93
CA ALA A 3 4.01 -4.69 18.74
C ALA A 3 4.62 -3.65 17.80
N ASP A 4 5.01 -4.09 16.62
CA ASP A 4 5.54 -3.22 15.59
C ASP A 4 4.41 -2.22 15.29
N ASN A 5 4.44 -1.06 15.94
CA ASN A 5 3.33 -0.11 15.96
C ASN A 5 3.38 0.75 14.69
N ARG A 6 3.91 0.16 13.61
CA ARG A 6 4.04 0.75 12.30
C ARG A 6 2.64 0.96 11.72
N PRO A 7 2.36 2.12 11.12
CA PRO A 7 1.10 2.39 10.47
C PRO A 7 0.90 1.40 9.33
N MET A 8 -0.36 1.04 9.11
CA MET A 8 -0.72 0.10 8.05
C MET A 8 -1.41 0.86 6.93
N LEU A 9 -0.79 0.90 5.76
CA LEU A 9 -1.42 1.34 4.53
C LEU A 9 -2.30 0.21 4.00
N ARG A 10 -3.61 0.45 3.90
CA ARG A 10 -4.57 -0.36 3.16
C ARG A 10 -4.76 0.26 1.78
N VAL A 11 -4.63 -0.52 0.71
CA VAL A 11 -4.89 -0.10 -0.68
C VAL A 11 -5.91 -1.02 -1.31
N ASP A 12 -7.08 -0.48 -1.64
CA ASP A 12 -8.21 -1.16 -2.24
C ASP A 12 -8.33 -0.84 -3.74
N ASN A 13 -9.25 -1.56 -4.40
CA ASN A 13 -9.55 -1.44 -5.83
C ASN A 13 -8.35 -1.72 -6.75
N ILE A 14 -7.45 -2.61 -6.31
CA ILE A 14 -6.37 -3.12 -7.16
C ILE A 14 -6.99 -4.13 -8.12
N THR A 15 -7.03 -3.81 -9.41
CA THR A 15 -7.72 -4.64 -10.42
C THR A 15 -6.79 -5.51 -11.26
N LYS A 16 -5.48 -5.31 -11.14
CA LYS A 16 -4.43 -6.02 -11.89
C LYS A 16 -3.06 -5.84 -11.20
N GLU A 17 -2.13 -6.74 -11.52
CA GLU A 17 -0.76 -6.73 -10.96
C GLU A 17 -0.02 -5.44 -11.23
N GLU A 18 -0.19 -4.85 -12.41
CA GLU A 18 0.43 -3.55 -12.74
C GLU A 18 0.11 -2.46 -11.72
N ASP A 19 -1.11 -2.44 -11.16
CA ASP A 19 -1.49 -1.41 -10.18
C ASP A 19 -0.86 -1.70 -8.81
N LEU A 20 -0.68 -2.98 -8.45
CA LEU A 20 0.03 -3.40 -7.24
C LEU A 20 1.53 -3.10 -7.33
N GLU A 21 2.14 -3.39 -8.48
CA GLU A 21 3.54 -3.06 -8.78
C GLU A 21 3.77 -1.54 -8.69
N LEU A 22 2.85 -0.71 -9.20
CA LEU A 22 2.97 0.75 -9.08
C LEU A 22 2.97 1.25 -7.63
N VAL A 23 2.18 0.65 -6.76
CA VAL A 23 2.19 0.98 -5.32
C VAL A 23 3.56 0.62 -4.73
N ARG A 24 4.05 -0.59 -5.00
CA ARG A 24 5.35 -1.08 -4.52
C ARG A 24 6.52 -0.22 -5.01
N ASP A 25 6.55 0.08 -6.31
CA ASP A 25 7.56 0.93 -6.92
C ASP A 25 7.54 2.36 -6.31
N GLY A 26 6.35 2.92 -6.09
CA GLY A 26 6.22 4.24 -5.46
C GLY A 26 6.72 4.24 -4.01
N LEU A 27 6.44 3.18 -3.24
CA LEU A 27 6.97 3.03 -1.89
C LEU A 27 8.50 2.87 -1.89
N ASP A 28 9.04 2.11 -2.85
CA ASP A 28 10.49 1.95 -3.04
C ASP A 28 11.17 3.28 -3.41
N GLU A 29 10.55 4.10 -4.26
CA GLU A 29 11.03 5.44 -4.62
C GLU A 29 11.08 6.40 -3.42
N LEU A 30 10.16 6.25 -2.47
CA LEU A 30 10.17 6.98 -1.19
C LEU A 30 11.23 6.42 -0.21
N GLY A 31 11.86 5.29 -0.53
CA GLY A 31 12.78 4.59 0.35
C GLY A 31 12.08 3.96 1.55
N ALA A 32 10.80 3.61 1.42
CA ALA A 32 10.04 2.96 2.46
C ALA A 32 10.48 1.50 2.61
N ASP A 33 10.88 1.11 3.82
CA ASP A 33 11.09 -0.30 4.17
C ASP A 33 9.74 -0.91 4.56
N TYR A 34 8.91 -1.18 3.55
CA TYR A 34 7.54 -1.66 3.74
C TYR A 34 7.45 -3.20 3.77
N GLU A 35 6.39 -3.70 4.40
CA GLU A 35 6.08 -5.14 4.42
C GLU A 35 4.68 -5.36 3.85
N HIS A 36 4.57 -6.11 2.74
CA HIS A 36 3.29 -6.50 2.16
C HIS A 36 2.68 -7.68 2.94
N VAL A 37 1.40 -7.57 3.29
CA VAL A 37 0.67 -8.54 4.09
C VAL A 37 -0.51 -9.09 3.29
N ASP A 38 -0.50 -10.39 3.05
CA ASP A 38 -1.67 -11.12 2.55
C ASP A 38 -2.71 -11.20 3.68
N SER A 39 -3.85 -10.55 3.49
CA SER A 39 -4.99 -10.53 4.40
C SER A 39 -5.93 -11.71 4.24
N GLU A 40 -5.98 -12.36 3.07
CA GLU A 40 -6.79 -13.56 2.84
C GLU A 40 -6.07 -14.66 2.04
N PRO A 41 -6.38 -15.94 2.29
CA PRO A 41 -5.91 -17.01 1.43
C PRO A 41 -6.50 -16.85 0.02
N ASN A 42 -5.62 -16.76 -0.99
CA ASN A 42 -5.92 -16.53 -2.42
C ASN A 42 -6.12 -15.07 -2.87
N GLU A 43 -5.52 -14.09 -2.18
CA GLU A 43 -5.40 -12.70 -2.67
C GLU A 43 -4.56 -12.54 -3.94
N ASP A 44 -4.00 -13.63 -4.48
CA ASP A 44 -3.43 -13.69 -5.84
C ASP A 44 -4.46 -13.46 -6.96
N THR A 45 -5.71 -13.14 -6.63
CA THR A 45 -6.81 -12.92 -7.59
C THR A 45 -7.35 -11.51 -7.51
N TYR A 46 -7.56 -10.88 -8.67
CA TYR A 46 -8.10 -9.54 -8.77
C TYR A 46 -9.62 -9.52 -8.94
N PRO A 47 -10.32 -8.47 -8.44
CA PRO A 47 -9.79 -7.35 -7.67
C PRO A 47 -9.40 -7.74 -6.24
N GLN A 48 -8.39 -7.08 -5.68
CA GLN A 48 -7.89 -7.32 -4.33
C GLN A 48 -7.69 -6.03 -3.53
N THR A 49 -7.59 -6.18 -2.21
CA THR A 49 -7.11 -5.15 -1.28
C THR A 49 -5.73 -5.58 -0.78
N ALA A 50 -4.71 -4.75 -0.94
CA ALA A 50 -3.37 -5.00 -0.42
C ALA A 50 -3.12 -4.21 0.86
N TYR A 51 -2.29 -4.77 1.74
CA TYR A 51 -1.93 -4.13 3.01
C TYR A 51 -0.42 -4.06 3.14
N PHE A 52 0.07 -2.92 3.64
CA PHE A 52 1.48 -2.64 3.80
C PHE A 52 1.75 -2.05 5.18
N TYR A 53 2.65 -2.63 5.97
CA TYR A 53 3.25 -1.88 7.06
C TYR A 53 4.24 -0.88 6.48
N ILE A 54 4.12 0.39 6.84
CA ILE A 54 5.00 1.46 6.36
C ILE A 54 5.75 2.13 7.53
N PRO A 55 6.90 2.76 7.29
CA PRO A 55 7.58 3.55 8.31
C PRO A 55 6.76 4.77 8.75
N ASP A 56 6.67 5.01 10.07
CA ASP A 56 5.96 6.16 10.66
C ASP A 56 6.35 7.50 10.05
N ASN A 57 7.64 7.67 9.76
CA ASN A 57 8.20 8.93 9.27
C ASN A 57 7.88 9.22 7.79
N LEU A 58 7.21 8.30 7.10
CA LEU A 58 6.82 8.44 5.69
C LEU A 58 5.31 8.50 5.49
N ALA A 59 4.50 8.50 6.56
CA ALA A 59 3.04 8.47 6.44
C ALA A 59 2.49 9.61 5.56
N ASP A 60 3.01 10.83 5.72
CA ASP A 60 2.59 11.98 4.90
C ASP A 60 3.00 11.83 3.42
N ASP A 61 4.23 11.35 3.17
CA ASP A 61 4.74 11.15 1.81
C ASP A 61 4.00 10.01 1.10
N VAL A 62 3.68 8.93 1.82
CA VAL A 62 2.87 7.81 1.33
C VAL A 62 1.44 8.27 1.05
N SER A 63 0.84 9.10 1.91
CA SER A 63 -0.48 9.67 1.65
C SER A 63 -0.49 10.47 0.34
N ALA A 64 0.52 11.32 0.10
CA ALA A 64 0.62 12.10 -1.12
C ALA A 64 0.83 11.23 -2.37
N LEU A 65 1.61 10.15 -2.26
CA LEU A 65 1.76 9.14 -3.33
C LEU A 65 0.41 8.48 -3.64
N MET A 66 -0.35 8.09 -2.62
CA MET A 66 -1.65 7.44 -2.79
C MET A 66 -2.71 8.36 -3.38
N ASP A 67 -2.74 9.64 -3.00
CA ASP A 67 -3.63 10.63 -3.63
C ASP A 67 -3.39 10.69 -5.15
N ARG A 68 -2.12 10.69 -5.57
CA ARG A 68 -1.74 10.67 -6.99
C ARG A 68 -2.18 9.38 -7.68
N LEU A 69 -1.93 8.21 -7.08
CA LEU A 69 -2.35 6.93 -7.67
C LEU A 69 -3.87 6.77 -7.69
N SER A 70 -4.58 7.36 -6.73
CA SER A 70 -6.04 7.43 -6.74
C SER A 70 -6.55 8.18 -7.97
N GLU A 71 -5.95 9.34 -8.29
CA GLU A 71 -6.31 10.10 -9.49
C GLU A 71 -5.94 9.39 -10.79
N GLU A 72 -4.76 8.78 -10.87
CA GLU A 72 -4.24 8.17 -12.10
C GLU A 72 -4.85 6.79 -12.39
N ARG A 73 -5.15 6.00 -11.35
CA ARG A 73 -5.50 4.58 -11.45
C ARG A 73 -6.82 4.22 -10.77
N GLY A 74 -7.40 5.12 -9.99
CA GLY A 74 -8.65 4.87 -9.26
C GLY A 74 -8.46 4.00 -8.01
N LEU A 75 -7.24 3.91 -7.48
CA LEU A 75 -6.98 3.22 -6.21
C LEU A 75 -7.63 3.98 -5.06
N ASP A 76 -8.04 3.25 -4.02
CA ASP A 76 -8.53 3.84 -2.77
C ASP A 76 -7.60 3.42 -1.64
N ALA A 77 -7.11 4.35 -0.84
CA ALA A 77 -6.06 4.06 0.12
C ALA A 77 -6.26 4.80 1.45
N GLU A 78 -5.92 4.12 2.53
CA GLU A 78 -6.07 4.63 3.90
C GLU A 78 -4.90 4.15 4.77
N ILE A 79 -4.38 5.03 5.61
CA ILE A 79 -3.41 4.67 6.66
C ILE A 79 -4.17 4.42 7.96
N LEU A 80 -4.05 3.21 8.52
CA LEU A 80 -4.71 2.69 9.72
C LEU A 80 -3.86 2.79 10.99
#